data_AF-A0A2M6ZYM6-F1
#
_entry.id   AF-A0A2M6ZYM6-F1
#
_cell.length_a   1.000
_cell.length_b   1.000
_cell.length_c   1.000
_cell.angle_alpha   90.00
_cell.angle_beta   90.00
_cell.angle_gamma   90.00
#
_symmetry.space_group_name_H-M   'P 1'
#
loop_
_entity.id
_entity.type
_entity.pdbx_description
1 polymer ?
#
loop_
_entity_poly.entity_id
_entity_poly.type
_entity_poly.pdbx_seq_one_letter_code
_entity_poly.pdbx_strand_id
1 'polypeptide(L)'
;MLPYLLGIFSAKEWEVWEEVAAALFKGCVAGSGLCYIKPNGEVWACPFLPVSGENVRETPLAQIWSNSPFFQALRDRENLKGKCGLCAYKALCGGCRGRAYAHSGNYLDDDPLCFISDT
;
A
#
# COMPACT_ATOMS: atom_id res chain seq x y z
N MET A 1 21.35 -1.58 3.74
CA MET A 1 21.63 -1.82 5.18
C MET A 1 21.02 -3.15 5.62
N LEU A 2 21.41 -4.24 4.95
CA LEU A 2 20.99 -5.62 5.27
C LEU A 2 22.13 -6.68 5.14
N PRO A 3 23.45 -6.39 5.23
CA PRO A 3 24.43 -7.47 5.09
C PRO A 3 24.57 -8.37 6.34
N TYR A 4 23.97 -8.00 7.47
CA TYR A 4 24.25 -8.66 8.78
C TYR A 4 23.43 -9.92 9.08
N LEU A 5 22.45 -10.29 8.24
CA LEU A 5 21.60 -11.48 8.47
C LEU A 5 21.89 -12.66 7.53
N LEU A 6 22.81 -12.50 6.56
CA LEU A 6 23.11 -13.50 5.53
C LEU A 6 23.76 -14.80 6.05
N GLY A 7 23.93 -14.96 7.38
CA GLY A 7 24.47 -16.17 7.99
C GLY A 7 23.62 -16.79 9.10
N ILE A 8 22.41 -16.27 9.39
CA ILE A 8 21.58 -16.75 10.51
C ILE A 8 20.52 -17.77 10.05
N PHE A 9 20.04 -17.65 8.82
CA PHE A 9 18.92 -18.46 8.30
C PHE A 9 19.30 -19.18 7.02
N SER A 10 18.91 -20.45 6.91
CA SER A 10 18.95 -21.22 5.67
C SER A 10 18.01 -20.60 4.63
N ALA A 11 18.22 -20.92 3.34
CA ALA A 11 17.40 -20.40 2.25
C ALA A 11 15.89 -20.64 2.46
N LYS A 12 15.52 -21.79 3.04
CA LYS A 12 14.13 -22.15 3.34
C LYS A 12 13.57 -21.36 4.53
N GLU A 13 14.40 -21.09 5.54
CA GLU A 13 13.99 -20.24 6.65
C GLU A 13 13.80 -18.79 6.19
N TRP A 14 14.65 -18.31 5.28
CA TRP A 14 14.52 -16.97 4.69
C TRP A 14 13.21 -16.79 3.93
N GLU A 15 12.80 -17.76 3.12
CA GLU A 15 11.53 -17.74 2.37
C GLU A 15 10.33 -17.63 3.32
N VAL A 16 10.32 -18.42 4.40
CA VAL A 16 9.30 -18.33 5.45
C VAL A 16 9.31 -16.96 6.15
N TRP A 17 10.49 -16.41 6.42
CA TRP A 17 10.61 -15.08 7.01
C TRP A 17 10.12 -13.97 6.10
N GLU A 18 10.33 -14.06 4.78
CA GLU A 18 9.78 -13.10 3.82
C GLU A 18 8.26 -13.15 3.77
N GLU A 19 7.67 -14.34 3.76
CA GLU A 19 6.21 -14.50 3.81
C GLU A 19 5.63 -13.91 5.10
N VAL A 20 6.23 -14.23 6.25
CA VAL A 20 5.81 -13.70 7.55
C VAL A 20 6.00 -12.18 7.61
N ALA A 21 7.13 -11.66 7.12
CA ALA A 21 7.39 -10.23 7.09
C ALA A 21 6.41 -9.50 6.17
N ALA A 22 6.08 -10.04 5.00
CA ALA A 22 5.08 -9.46 4.10
C ALA A 22 3.65 -9.52 4.68
N ALA A 23 3.36 -10.51 5.51
CA ALA A 23 2.09 -10.59 6.22
C ALA A 23 1.97 -9.55 7.35
N LEU A 24 3.07 -9.28 8.07
CA LEU A 24 3.10 -8.41 9.25
C LEU A 24 3.42 -6.94 8.92
N PHE A 25 4.28 -6.71 7.94
CA PHE A 25 4.77 -5.40 7.53
C PHE A 25 4.31 -5.09 6.11
N LYS A 26 3.22 -4.33 5.99
CA LYS A 26 2.69 -3.88 4.69
C LYS A 26 2.91 -2.38 4.54
N GLY A 27 4.15 -1.97 4.25
CA GLY A 27 4.63 -0.61 4.02
C GLY A 27 3.57 0.48 4.11
N CYS A 28 3.04 0.94 2.97
CA CYS A 28 1.92 1.87 2.99
C CYS A 28 0.61 1.14 3.34
N VAL A 29 -0.02 1.50 4.46
CA VAL A 29 -1.26 0.87 4.95
C VAL A 29 -2.55 1.56 4.51
N ALA A 30 -2.46 2.52 3.56
CA ALA A 30 -3.61 3.26 3.07
C ALA A 30 -4.66 2.30 2.47
N GLY A 31 -5.84 2.25 3.07
CA GLY A 31 -6.92 1.38 2.64
C GLY A 31 -6.80 -0.09 3.03
N SER A 32 -5.66 -0.54 3.57
CA SER A 32 -5.47 -1.93 4.04
C SER A 32 -5.47 -2.06 5.56
N GLY A 33 -4.97 -1.05 6.28
CA GLY A 33 -4.97 -1.00 7.75
C GLY A 33 -5.41 0.35 8.31
N LEU A 34 -5.65 1.34 7.44
CA LEU A 34 -6.06 2.69 7.79
C LEU A 34 -7.14 3.18 6.82
N CYS A 35 -8.12 3.92 7.36
CA CYS A 35 -8.91 4.90 6.61
C CYS A 35 -9.03 6.19 7.45
N TYR A 36 -9.40 7.29 6.79
CA TYR A 36 -9.60 8.59 7.39
C TYR A 36 -10.99 9.09 7.02
N ILE A 37 -11.81 9.44 8.01
CA ILE A 37 -13.17 9.94 7.81
C ILE A 37 -13.17 11.44 8.08
N LYS A 38 -13.53 12.23 7.08
CA LYS A 38 -13.64 13.68 7.20
C LYS A 38 -14.90 14.08 7.98
N PRO A 39 -14.97 15.31 8.55
CA PRO A 39 -16.18 15.79 9.22
C PRO A 39 -17.45 15.76 8.37
N ASN A 40 -17.32 15.89 7.04
CA ASN A 40 -18.42 15.81 6.08
C ASN A 40 -18.84 14.36 5.73
N GLY A 41 -18.17 13.36 6.30
CA GLY A 41 -18.45 11.94 6.09
C GLY A 41 -17.68 11.27 4.95
N GLU A 42 -16.92 12.03 4.15
CA GLU A 42 -16.08 11.43 3.10
C GLU A 42 -15.01 10.52 3.71
N VAL A 43 -14.85 9.33 3.11
CA VAL A 43 -13.87 8.33 3.54
C VAL A 43 -12.68 8.34 2.59
N TRP A 44 -11.51 8.67 3.11
CA TRP A 44 -10.24 8.57 2.41
C TRP A 44 -9.45 7.37 2.92
N ALA A 45 -8.53 6.85 2.12
CA ALA A 45 -7.68 5.73 2.54
C ALA A 45 -6.54 6.17 3.49
N CYS A 46 -6.17 7.44 3.46
CA CYS A 46 -5.12 8.05 4.29
C CYS A 46 -5.37 9.57 4.30
N PRO A 47 -5.03 10.31 5.37
CA PRO A 47 -5.17 11.77 5.38
C PRO A 47 -4.39 12.50 4.28
N PHE A 48 -3.37 11.84 3.69
CA PHE A 48 -2.53 12.39 2.62
C PHE A 48 -2.89 11.88 1.22
N LEU A 49 -3.99 11.13 1.06
CA LEU A 49 -4.51 10.70 -0.23
C LEU A 49 -5.90 11.29 -0.43
N PRO A 50 -6.02 12.48 -1.05
CA PRO A 50 -7.27 13.22 -1.15
C PRO A 50 -8.19 12.66 -2.25
N VAL A 51 -8.48 11.37 -2.17
CA VAL A 51 -9.39 10.64 -3.05
C VAL A 51 -10.48 10.03 -2.20
N SER A 52 -11.73 10.38 -2.53
CA SER A 52 -12.90 9.88 -1.81
C SER A 52 -13.22 8.46 -2.26
N GLY A 53 -13.31 7.55 -1.30
CA GLY A 53 -13.76 6.17 -1.51
C GLY A 53 -15.28 6.04 -1.53
N GLU A 54 -15.98 6.85 -0.74
CA GLU A 54 -17.45 7.01 -0.63
C GLU A 54 -17.76 7.91 0.61
N ASN A 55 -19.04 8.08 0.97
CA ASN A 55 -19.46 8.83 2.17
C ASN A 55 -20.18 7.92 3.20
N VAL A 56 -19.74 7.94 4.47
CA VAL A 56 -20.35 7.12 5.54
C VAL A 56 -21.80 7.49 5.88
N ARG A 57 -22.25 8.67 5.45
CA ARG A 57 -23.64 9.13 5.64
C ARG A 57 -24.61 8.45 4.65
N GLU A 58 -24.08 7.89 3.57
CA GLU A 58 -24.83 7.24 2.49
C GLU A 58 -24.64 5.71 2.55
N THR A 59 -23.41 5.25 2.76
CA THR A 59 -23.06 3.83 2.79
C THR A 59 -22.40 3.46 4.12
N PRO A 60 -22.79 2.35 4.78
CA PRO A 60 -22.11 1.91 6.00
C PRO A 60 -20.60 1.72 5.81
N LEU A 61 -19.79 2.19 6.76
CA LEU A 61 -18.32 2.12 6.66
C LEU A 61 -17.80 0.71 6.35
N ALA A 62 -18.41 -0.33 6.94
CA ALA A 62 -18.03 -1.72 6.68
C ALA A 62 -18.20 -2.12 5.20
N GLN A 63 -19.24 -1.60 4.55
CA GLN A 63 -19.51 -1.85 3.13
C GLN A 63 -18.54 -1.05 2.25
N ILE A 64 -18.30 0.24 2.56
CA ILE A 64 -17.28 1.05 1.88
C ILE A 64 -15.92 0.34 1.97
N TRP A 65 -15.52 -0.04 3.19
CA TRP A 65 -14.25 -0.69 3.44
C TRP A 65 -14.09 -1.98 2.65
N SER A 66 -15.11 -2.85 2.63
CA SER A 66 -14.99 -4.18 2.02
C SER A 66 -15.16 -4.16 0.49
N ASN A 67 -16.05 -3.29 -0.01
CA ASN A 67 -16.59 -3.40 -1.36
C ASN A 67 -16.25 -2.21 -2.27
N SER A 68 -15.77 -1.09 -1.73
CA SER A 68 -15.41 0.06 -2.57
C SER A 68 -14.25 -0.31 -3.53
N PRO A 69 -14.40 -0.08 -4.84
CA PRO A 69 -13.34 -0.33 -5.81
C PRO A 69 -12.04 0.42 -5.48
N PHE A 70 -12.15 1.60 -4.87
CA PHE A 70 -11.01 2.40 -4.45
C PHE A 70 -10.19 1.69 -3.36
N PHE A 71 -10.85 1.16 -2.33
CA PHE A 71 -10.19 0.42 -1.26
C PHE A 71 -9.63 -0.93 -1.74
N GLN A 72 -10.34 -1.62 -2.64
CA GLN A 72 -9.87 -2.87 -3.24
C GLN A 72 -8.62 -2.64 -4.10
N ALA A 73 -8.61 -1.59 -4.93
CA ALA A 73 -7.45 -1.24 -5.76
C ALA A 73 -6.20 -0.95 -4.93
N LEU A 74 -6.32 -0.31 -3.77
CA LEU A 74 -5.18 -0.03 -2.88
C LEU A 74 -4.61 -1.28 -2.18
N ARG A 75 -5.45 -2.30 -1.96
CA ARG A 75 -5.05 -3.57 -1.34
C ARG A 75 -4.38 -4.51 -2.33
N ASP A 76 -4.74 -4.39 -3.61
CA ASP A 76 -4.16 -5.18 -4.68
C ASP A 76 -2.80 -4.61 -5.11
N ARG A 77 -1.72 -5.22 -4.60
CA ARG A 77 -0.35 -4.83 -4.94
C ARG A 77 0.06 -5.22 -6.35
N GLU A 78 -0.67 -6.13 -6.99
CA GLU A 78 -0.42 -6.50 -8.40
C GLU A 78 -0.86 -5.40 -9.35
N ASN A 79 -1.77 -4.52 -8.92
CA ASN A 79 -2.23 -3.39 -9.72
C ASN A 79 -1.31 -2.16 -9.69
N LEU A 80 -0.24 -2.18 -8.89
CA LEU A 80 0.74 -1.10 -8.88
C LEU A 80 1.38 -0.92 -10.26
N LYS A 81 1.67 0.33 -10.61
CA LYS A 81 2.28 0.73 -11.88
C LYS A 81 3.71 1.22 -11.68
N GLY A 82 4.35 1.60 -12.78
CA GLY A 82 5.72 2.10 -12.79
C GLY A 82 6.70 1.12 -12.14
N LYS A 83 7.69 1.67 -11.44
CA LYS A 83 8.72 0.89 -10.73
C LYS A 83 8.12 -0.02 -9.66
N CYS A 84 7.08 0.43 -8.96
CA CYS A 84 6.47 -0.37 -7.90
C CYS A 84 5.74 -1.62 -8.42
N GLY A 85 5.23 -1.60 -9.65
CA GLY A 85 4.57 -2.76 -10.26
C GLY A 85 5.53 -3.91 -10.59
N LEU A 86 6.79 -3.58 -10.91
CA LEU A 86 7.83 -4.55 -11.28
C LEU A 86 8.73 -4.93 -10.09
N CYS A 87 8.71 -4.15 -9.00
CA CYS A 87 9.62 -4.32 -7.88
C CYS A 87 9.36 -5.61 -7.08
N ALA A 88 10.42 -6.38 -6.82
CA ALA A 88 10.38 -7.57 -5.96
C ALA A 88 9.84 -7.31 -4.55
N TYR A 89 9.97 -6.08 -4.02
CA TYR A 89 9.52 -5.71 -2.69
C TYR A 89 8.10 -5.13 -2.63
N LYS A 90 7.32 -5.19 -3.72
CA LYS A 90 6.00 -4.54 -3.79
C LYS A 90 5.00 -5.03 -2.74
N ALA A 91 5.10 -6.30 -2.32
CA ALA A 91 4.27 -6.87 -1.27
C ALA A 91 4.61 -6.30 0.12
N LEU A 92 5.89 -6.06 0.39
CA LEU A 92 6.42 -5.55 1.66
C LEU A 92 6.33 -4.03 1.79
N CYS A 93 6.65 -3.29 0.73
CA CYS A 93 6.73 -1.83 0.73
C CYS A 93 5.58 -1.20 -0.07
N GLY A 94 5.60 -1.43 -1.39
CA GLY A 94 4.63 -0.90 -2.33
C GLY A 94 4.56 0.62 -2.42
N GLY A 95 5.46 1.40 -1.80
CA GLY A 95 5.54 2.87 -1.88
C GLY A 95 4.34 3.64 -1.27
N CYS A 96 4.51 4.95 -1.05
CA CYS A 96 3.45 5.82 -0.54
C CYS A 96 2.44 6.17 -1.63
N ARG A 97 1.19 5.72 -1.46
CA ARG A 97 0.10 5.95 -2.41
C ARG A 97 -0.32 7.44 -2.48
N GLY A 98 -0.19 8.16 -1.37
CA GLY A 98 -0.42 9.61 -1.33
C GLY A 98 0.60 10.41 -2.12
N ARG A 99 1.89 10.04 -2.08
CA ARG A 99 2.93 10.67 -2.90
C ARG A 99 2.80 10.35 -4.37
N ALA A 100 2.51 9.08 -4.70
CA ALA A 100 2.21 8.68 -6.07
C ALA A 100 1.09 9.55 -6.65
N TYR A 101 -0.03 9.68 -5.93
CA TYR A 101 -1.13 10.54 -6.35
C TYR A 101 -0.76 12.03 -6.46
N ALA A 102 -0.03 12.57 -5.49
CA ALA A 102 0.39 13.97 -5.51
C ALA A 102 1.31 14.30 -6.70
N HIS A 103 2.07 13.32 -7.20
CA HIS A 103 3.01 13.50 -8.30
C HIS A 103 2.38 13.25 -9.68
N SER A 104 1.67 12.14 -9.85
CA SER A 104 1.16 11.72 -11.16
C SER A 104 -0.36 11.82 -11.32
N GLY A 105 -1.09 12.11 -10.25
CA GLY A 105 -2.56 12.03 -10.23
C GLY A 105 -3.10 10.60 -10.18
N ASN A 106 -2.23 9.58 -10.12
CA ASN A 106 -2.61 8.18 -10.01
C ASN A 106 -2.05 7.55 -8.74
N TYR A 107 -2.91 7.16 -7.81
CA TYR A 107 -2.51 6.58 -6.52
C TYR A 107 -1.92 5.15 -6.66
N LEU A 108 -2.05 4.52 -7.83
CA LEU A 108 -1.43 3.23 -8.14
C LEU A 108 -0.05 3.36 -8.78
N ASP A 109 0.42 4.57 -9.05
CA ASP A 109 1.72 4.80 -9.68
C ASP A 109 2.91 4.57 -8.72
N ASP A 110 4.13 4.70 -9.20
CA ASP A 110 5.31 4.58 -8.34
C ASP A 110 5.47 5.77 -7.38
N ASP A 111 6.16 5.51 -6.27
CA ASP A 111 6.51 6.55 -5.30
C ASP A 111 7.74 7.32 -5.82
N PRO A 112 7.61 8.63 -6.13
CA PRO A 112 8.70 9.40 -6.76
C PRO A 112 9.92 9.57 -5.84
N LEU A 113 9.79 9.29 -4.54
CA LEU A 113 10.89 9.36 -3.58
C LEU A 113 11.48 7.97 -3.25
N CYS A 114 11.09 6.92 -3.98
CA CYS A 114 11.70 5.62 -3.84
C CYS A 114 13.21 5.68 -4.17
N PHE A 115 14.05 5.21 -3.25
CA PHE A 115 15.50 5.18 -3.43
C PHE A 115 15.99 3.96 -4.22
N ILE A 116 15.13 2.96 -4.43
CA ILE A 116 15.47 1.77 -5.19
C ILE A 116 15.52 2.15 -6.67
N SER A 117 16.71 2.03 -7.28
CA SER A 117 16.95 2.28 -8.70
C SER A 117 16.63 1.07 -9.58
N ASP A 118 16.67 -0.13 -9.01
CA ASP A 118 16.66 -1.39 -9.75
C ASP A 118 15.33 -2.13 -9.52
N THR A 119 14.61 -2.41 -10.60
CA THR A 119 13.36 -3.20 -10.63
C THR A 119 13.62 -4.67 -10.84
#